data_AF-A0A377PT22-F1
#
_entry.id   AF-A0A377PT22-F1
#
_cell.length_a   1.000
_cell.length_b   1.000
_cell.length_c   1.000
_cell.angle_alpha   90.00
_cell.angle_beta   90.00
_cell.angle_gamma   90.00
#
_symmetry.space_group_name_H-M   'P 1'
#
loop_
_entity.id
_entity.type
_entity.pdbx_description
1 polymer ?
#
loop_
_entity_poly.entity_id
_entity_poly.type
_entity_poly.pdbx_seq_one_letter_code
_entity_poly.pdbx_strand_id
1 'polypeptide(L)'
;MQDIIEVLRFKLIDLLDIESLQDTQSLLDSNEWDSLSKIAIIAFVEKRYQVSLSINELDKTNSLQDIAKLIVKHIDTNNTTKQDKLDTGGGGAILLESTYTIYILYTLLYSYLFLSFIGRRVYE
;
A
#
# COMPACT_ATOMS: atom_id res chain seq x y z
N MET A 1 18.71 14.24 -0.65
CA MET A 1 17.53 14.71 0.12
C MET A 1 16.65 15.60 -0.74
N GLN A 2 17.21 16.53 -1.52
CA GLN A 2 16.46 17.36 -2.47
C GLN A 2 15.70 16.52 -3.53
N ASP A 3 16.29 15.44 -4.06
CA ASP A 3 15.61 14.57 -5.03
C ASP A 3 14.32 13.90 -4.50
N ILE A 4 14.32 13.49 -3.22
CA ILE A 4 13.16 12.83 -2.60
C ILE A 4 12.00 13.81 -2.46
N ILE A 5 12.32 15.05 -2.07
CA ILE A 5 11.34 16.13 -1.90
C ILE A 5 10.71 16.48 -3.26
N GLU A 6 11.52 16.61 -4.31
CA GLU A 6 11.03 16.95 -5.65
C GLU A 6 10.11 15.88 -6.21
N VAL A 7 10.49 14.61 -6.07
CA VAL A 7 9.68 13.46 -6.50
C VAL A 7 8.36 13.37 -5.72
N LEU A 8 8.42 13.52 -4.40
CA LEU A 8 7.21 13.53 -3.55
C LEU A 8 6.31 14.71 -3.91
N ARG A 9 6.88 15.89 -4.15
CA ARG A 9 6.12 17.09 -4.51
C ARG A 9 5.34 16.86 -5.79
N PHE A 10 6.00 16.37 -6.84
CA PHE A 10 5.33 16.08 -8.10
C PHE A 10 4.19 15.07 -7.90
N LYS A 11 4.41 14.04 -7.08
CA LYS A 11 3.38 13.04 -6.82
C LYS A 11 2.22 13.56 -5.99
N LEU A 12 2.47 14.44 -5.03
CA LEU A 12 1.42 15.06 -4.21
C LEU A 12 0.62 16.09 -4.99
N ILE A 13 1.25 16.87 -5.88
CA ILE A 13 0.57 17.78 -6.81
C ILE A 13 -0.40 16.99 -7.70
N ASP A 14 0.09 15.90 -8.31
CA ASP A 14 -0.70 14.99 -9.14
C ASP A 14 -1.85 14.33 -8.37
N LEU A 15 -1.63 14.00 -7.10
CA LEU A 15 -2.59 13.24 -6.31
C LEU A 15 -3.67 14.12 -5.67
N LEU A 16 -3.29 15.31 -5.21
CA LEU A 16 -4.18 16.27 -4.56
C LEU A 16 -4.83 17.24 -5.56
N ASP A 17 -4.47 17.14 -6.85
CA ASP A 17 -4.94 18.02 -7.92
C ASP A 17 -4.74 19.52 -7.59
N ILE A 18 -3.57 19.85 -7.04
CA ILE A 18 -3.19 21.22 -6.63
C ILE A 18 -2.15 21.82 -7.57
N GLU A 19 -2.20 23.11 -7.83
CA GLU A 19 -1.26 23.76 -8.78
C GLU A 19 0.18 23.85 -8.27
N SER A 20 0.37 24.03 -6.95
CA SER A 20 1.70 24.06 -6.35
C SER A 20 1.66 23.74 -4.86
N LEU A 21 2.72 23.09 -4.39
CA LEU A 21 2.93 22.77 -2.98
C LEU A 21 4.27 23.34 -2.52
N GLN A 22 4.25 24.17 -1.47
CA GLN A 22 5.48 24.64 -0.82
C GLN A 22 5.97 23.62 0.23
N ASP A 23 7.29 23.57 0.45
CA ASP A 23 7.92 22.58 1.34
C ASP A 23 7.44 22.65 2.80
N THR A 24 7.07 23.84 3.26
CA THR A 24 6.60 24.14 4.62
C THR A 24 5.09 24.28 4.72
N GLN A 25 4.37 24.14 3.60
CA GLN A 25 2.91 24.28 3.60
C GLN A 25 2.29 23.08 4.31
N SER A 26 1.33 23.38 5.19
CA SER A 26 0.57 22.36 5.91
C SER A 26 -0.30 21.60 4.92
N LEU A 27 -0.07 20.30 4.79
CA LEU A 27 -0.89 19.40 3.96
C LEU A 27 -2.26 19.15 4.61
N LEU A 28 -2.37 19.35 5.92
CA LEU A 28 -3.63 19.20 6.68
C LEU A 28 -4.71 20.20 6.29
N ASP A 29 -4.34 21.32 5.67
CA ASP A 29 -5.30 22.34 5.26
C ASP A 29 -5.96 22.02 3.91
N SER A 30 -5.49 20.99 3.21
CA SER A 30 -6.14 20.47 1.99
C SER A 30 -7.19 19.42 2.37
N ASN A 31 -8.42 19.60 1.89
CA ASN A 31 -9.49 18.60 2.06
C ASN A 31 -9.16 17.28 1.37
N GLU A 32 -8.26 17.34 0.42
CA GLU A 32 -7.79 16.26 -0.44
C GLU A 32 -6.77 15.38 0.30
N TRP A 33 -6.21 15.83 1.44
CA TRP A 33 -5.32 15.04 2.30
C TRP A 33 -6.09 14.09 3.22
N ASP A 34 -6.86 13.19 2.61
CA ASP A 34 -7.66 12.19 3.29
C ASP A 34 -6.90 10.85 3.46
N SER A 35 -7.58 9.86 4.04
CA SER A 35 -7.01 8.51 4.23
C SER A 35 -6.62 7.85 2.91
N LEU A 36 -7.35 8.11 1.81
CA LEU A 36 -7.06 7.52 0.50
C LEU A 36 -5.76 8.10 -0.07
N SER A 37 -5.60 9.42 0.01
CA SER A 37 -4.37 10.12 -0.39
C SER A 37 -3.15 9.65 0.40
N LYS A 38 -3.31 9.43 1.72
CA LYS A 38 -2.26 8.87 2.58
C LYS A 38 -1.87 7.45 2.15
N ILE A 39 -2.83 6.58 1.89
CA ILE A 39 -2.57 5.20 1.44
C ILE A 39 -1.83 5.19 0.10
N ALA A 40 -2.23 6.05 -0.84
CA ALA A 40 -1.59 6.13 -2.14
C ALA A 40 -0.14 6.63 -2.05
N ILE A 41 0.16 7.56 -1.15
CA ILE A 41 1.54 7.97 -0.85
C ILE A 41 2.33 6.84 -0.21
N ILE A 42 1.77 6.11 0.75
CA ILE A 42 2.42 4.93 1.36
C ILE A 42 2.80 3.92 0.27
N ALA A 43 1.86 3.55 -0.60
CA ALA A 43 2.12 2.61 -1.69
C ALA A 43 3.19 3.11 -2.68
N PHE A 44 3.19 4.42 -2.97
CA PHE A 44 4.21 5.03 -3.82
C PHE A 44 5.60 4.95 -3.19
N VAL A 45 5.72 5.28 -1.91
CA VAL A 45 6.97 5.25 -1.15
C VAL A 45 7.49 3.82 -1.03
N GLU A 46 6.62 2.88 -0.70
CA GLU A 46 6.97 1.46 -0.57
C GLU A 46 7.51 0.92 -1.89
N LYS A 47 6.82 1.19 -3.01
CA LYS A 47 7.27 0.76 -4.33
C LYS A 47 8.60 1.37 -4.75
N ARG A 48 8.83 2.66 -4.44
CA ARG A 48 10.00 3.41 -4.94
C ARG A 48 11.24 3.29 -4.05
N TYR A 49 11.04 3.26 -2.74
CA TYR A 49 12.14 3.31 -1.76
C TYR A 49 12.25 2.03 -0.92
N GLN A 50 11.36 1.04 -1.12
CA GLN A 50 11.30 -0.21 -0.32
C GLN A 50 11.18 0.08 1.19
N VAL A 51 10.46 1.14 1.51
CA VAL A 51 10.20 1.61 2.87
C VAL A 51 8.70 1.49 3.12
N SER A 52 8.32 0.75 4.15
CA SER A 52 6.94 0.72 4.63
C SER A 52 6.73 1.89 5.60
N LEU A 53 5.68 2.68 5.36
CA LEU A 53 5.26 3.76 6.24
C LEU A 53 3.88 3.44 6.80
N SER A 54 3.63 3.79 8.06
CA SER A 54 2.29 3.62 8.65
C SER A 54 1.44 4.89 8.53
N ILE A 55 0.11 4.72 8.45
CA ILE A 55 -0.85 5.84 8.44
C ILE A 55 -0.67 6.71 9.70
N ASN A 56 -0.44 6.07 10.85
CA ASN A 56 -0.19 6.75 12.12
C ASN A 56 1.05 7.66 12.11
N GLU A 57 2.04 7.33 11.28
CA GLU A 57 3.22 8.18 11.09
C GLU A 57 2.92 9.33 10.15
N LEU A 58 2.18 9.10 9.07
CA LEU A 58 1.72 10.16 8.17
C LEU A 58 0.77 11.14 8.87
N ASP A 59 -0.06 10.68 9.80
CA ASP A 59 -0.94 11.54 10.61
C ASP A 59 -0.18 12.49 11.52
N LYS A 60 1.09 12.17 11.84
CA LYS A 60 1.97 13.03 12.63
C LYS A 60 2.80 13.97 11.75
N THR A 61 2.77 13.80 10.42
CA THR A 61 3.47 14.66 9.48
C THR A 61 2.55 15.74 8.95
N ASN A 62 2.99 17.00 9.06
CA ASN A 62 2.19 18.15 8.64
C ASN A 62 2.68 18.73 7.31
N SER A 63 3.94 18.50 6.96
CA SER A 63 4.58 19.11 5.79
C SER A 63 5.23 18.06 4.88
N LEU A 64 5.43 18.45 3.62
CA LEU A 64 6.21 17.67 2.65
C LEU A 64 7.60 17.32 3.20
N GLN A 65 8.21 18.27 3.90
CA GLN A 65 9.53 18.08 4.49
C GLN A 65 9.52 17.01 5.59
N ASP A 66 8.45 16.90 6.37
CA ASP A 66 8.32 15.88 7.42
C ASP A 66 8.14 14.49 6.82
N ILE A 67 7.38 14.37 5.73
CA ILE A 67 7.26 13.10 4.98
C ILE A 67 8.63 12.69 4.43
N ALA A 68 9.38 13.61 3.81
CA ALA A 68 10.71 13.32 3.29
C ALA A 68 11.68 12.88 4.41
N LYS A 69 11.64 13.54 5.57
CA LYS A 69 12.43 13.14 6.76
C LYS A 69 12.04 11.75 7.25
N LEU A 70 10.75 11.42 7.27
CA LEU A 70 10.24 10.12 7.69
C LEU A 70 10.78 8.99 6.81
N ILE A 71 10.80 9.21 5.49
CA ILE A 71 11.36 8.27 4.51
C ILE A 71 12.85 8.09 4.75
N VAL A 72 13.62 9.16 4.87
CA VAL A 72 15.08 9.09 5.10
C VAL A 72 15.38 8.30 6.38
N LYS A 73 14.65 8.58 7.47
CA LYS A 73 14.78 7.84 8.73
C LYS A 73 14.56 6.33 8.56
N HIS A 74 13.58 5.93 7.74
CA HIS A 74 13.32 4.51 7.48
C HIS A 74 14.34 3.88 6.53
N ILE A 75 14.84 4.62 5.54
CA ILE A 75 15.96 4.17 4.69
C ILE A 75 17.18 3.86 5.56
N ASP A 76 17.51 4.74 6.50
CA ASP A 76 18.64 4.54 7.42
C ASP A 76 18.42 3.34 8.35
N THR A 77 17.18 3.10 8.77
CA THR A 77 16.81 1.98 9.65
C THR A 77 16.80 0.63 8.91
N ASN A 78 16.43 0.61 7.63
CA ASN A 78 16.45 -0.61 6.79
C ASN A 78 17.88 -1.08 6.48
N ASN A 79 18.89 -0.22 6.60
CA ASN A 79 20.30 -0.60 6.44
C ASN A 79 20.88 -1.33 7.67
N THR A 80 20.23 -1.26 8.83
CA THR A 80 20.65 -1.94 10.07
C THR A 80 19.83 -3.20 10.41
N THR A 81 18.70 -3.44 9.74
CA THR A 81 17.77 -4.56 10.00
C THR A 81 17.77 -5.67 8.94
N LYS A 82 18.76 -5.72 8.04
CA LYS A 82 19.01 -6.92 7.21
C LYS A 82 19.51 -8.13 8.02
N GLN A 83 19.72 -7.97 9.33
CA GLN A 83 19.82 -9.08 10.27
C GLN A 83 18.75 -8.89 11.35
N ASP A 84 17.92 -9.93 11.51
CA ASP A 84 17.02 -10.21 12.63
C ASP A 84 15.51 -9.99 12.37
N LYS A 85 14.86 -11.15 12.13
CA LYS A 85 13.51 -11.56 12.53
C LYS A 85 12.27 -11.07 11.76
N LEU A 86 11.58 -12.08 11.22
CA LEU A 86 10.12 -12.23 11.31
C LEU A 86 9.62 -11.70 12.67
N ASP A 87 8.69 -10.76 12.72
CA ASP A 87 7.28 -11.05 12.98
C ASP A 87 6.39 -9.79 13.06
N THR A 88 5.22 -9.90 12.43
CA THR A 88 3.91 -9.37 12.84
C THR A 88 3.69 -7.85 13.09
N GLY A 89 2.82 -7.28 12.24
CA GLY A 89 1.74 -6.38 12.69
C GLY A 89 1.53 -5.10 11.89
N GLY A 90 0.78 -5.15 10.77
CA GLY A 90 0.41 -3.93 10.04
C GLY A 90 -0.39 -4.09 8.74
N GLY A 91 -1.49 -4.85 8.75
CA GLY A 91 -2.69 -4.57 7.93
C GLY A 91 -2.67 -4.71 6.39
N GLY A 92 -1.56 -5.06 5.73
CA GLY A 92 -1.49 -5.03 4.25
C GLY A 92 -1.51 -6.35 3.48
N ALA A 93 -1.30 -7.51 4.12
CA ALA A 93 -0.83 -8.71 3.41
C ALA A 93 -1.63 -10.01 3.57
N ILE A 94 -2.85 -10.03 4.14
CA ILE A 94 -3.56 -11.31 4.42
C ILE A 94 -4.85 -11.52 3.60
N LEU A 95 -5.30 -10.56 2.77
CA LEU A 95 -6.59 -10.69 2.08
C LEU A 95 -6.53 -11.17 0.64
N LEU A 96 -5.36 -11.26 0.00
CA LEU A 96 -5.26 -11.71 -1.41
C LEU A 96 -5.20 -13.25 -1.55
N GLU A 97 -4.61 -13.95 -0.58
CA GLU A 97 -4.49 -15.42 -0.61
C GLU A 97 -5.85 -16.12 -0.34
N SER A 98 -6.70 -15.53 0.52
CA SER A 98 -8.00 -16.13 0.88
C SER A 98 -9.01 -16.08 -0.27
N THR A 99 -9.09 -14.97 -1.02
CA THR A 99 -10.05 -14.85 -2.12
C THR A 99 -9.70 -15.79 -3.27
N TYR A 100 -8.41 -15.94 -3.59
CA TYR A 100 -7.96 -16.84 -4.64
C TYR A 100 -8.17 -18.31 -4.27
N THR A 101 -7.89 -18.67 -3.01
CA THR A 101 -8.14 -20.02 -2.50
C THR A 101 -9.63 -20.39 -2.56
N ILE A 102 -10.50 -19.45 -2.18
CA ILE A 102 -11.96 -19.65 -2.26
C ILE A 102 -12.40 -19.83 -3.71
N TYR A 103 -11.91 -19.02 -4.65
CA TYR A 103 -12.28 -19.11 -6.06
C TYR A 103 -11.83 -20.43 -6.71
N ILE A 104 -10.63 -20.91 -6.37
CA ILE A 104 -10.13 -22.23 -6.81
C ILE A 104 -11.03 -23.35 -6.26
N LEU A 105 -11.42 -23.29 -4.98
CA LEU A 105 -12.28 -24.31 -4.38
C LEU A 105 -13.67 -24.36 -5.06
N TYR A 106 -14.27 -23.21 -5.34
CA TYR A 106 -15.55 -23.13 -6.05
C TYR A 106 -15.47 -23.69 -7.48
N THR A 107 -14.38 -23.40 -8.18
CA THR A 107 -14.14 -23.91 -9.55
C THR A 107 -14.01 -25.43 -9.54
N LEU A 108 -13.25 -25.99 -8.59
CA LEU A 108 -13.11 -27.45 -8.45
C LEU A 108 -14.42 -28.12 -8.04
N LEU A 109 -15.20 -27.51 -7.15
CA LEU A 109 -16.52 -28.01 -6.74
C LEU A 109 -17.50 -28.04 -7.93
N TYR A 110 -17.56 -26.97 -8.74
CA TYR A 110 -18.42 -26.92 -9.92
C TYR A 110 -18.03 -27.98 -10.96
N SER A 111 -16.73 -28.19 -11.18
CA SER A 111 -16.25 -29.25 -12.07
C SER A 111 -16.68 -30.64 -11.57
N TYR A 112 -16.55 -30.92 -10.27
CA TYR A 112 -16.96 -32.21 -9.70
C TYR A 112 -18.47 -32.46 -9.80
N LEU A 113 -19.26 -31.41 -9.57
CA LEU A 113 -20.72 -31.47 -9.63
C LEU A 113 -21.20 -31.62 -11.09
N PHE A 114 -20.52 -30.96 -12.04
CA PHE A 114 -20.76 -31.11 -13.49
C PHE A 114 -20.44 -32.52 -13.98
N LEU A 115 -19.31 -33.11 -13.58
CA LEU A 115 -18.99 -34.51 -13.91
C LEU A 115 -20.00 -35.49 -13.27
N SER A 116 -20.45 -35.23 -12.04
CA SER A 116 -21.47 -36.05 -11.38
C SER A 116 -22.84 -35.97 -12.08
N PHE A 117 -23.19 -34.79 -12.62
CA PHE A 117 -24.44 -34.59 -13.35
C PHE A 117 -24.46 -35.31 -14.70
N ILE A 118 -23.34 -35.31 -15.43
CA ILE A 118 -23.20 -36.06 -16.68
C ILE A 118 -23.09 -37.57 -16.41
N GLY A 119 -22.31 -37.98 -15.41
CA GLY A 119 -22.19 -39.39 -15.03
C GLY A 119 -23.53 -40.03 -14.66
N ARG A 120 -24.43 -39.28 -14.00
CA ARG A 120 -25.78 -39.76 -13.67
C ARG A 120 -26.71 -39.93 -14.89
N ARG A 121 -26.46 -39.22 -15.99
CA ARG A 121 -27.23 -39.30 -17.25
C ARG A 121 -26.77 -40.42 -18.19
N VAL A 122 -25.61 -41.04 -17.95
CA VAL A 122 -25.02 -42.07 -18.82
C VAL A 122 -25.29 -43.50 -18.31
N TYR A 123 -25.79 -43.67 -17.09
CA TYR A 123 -26.10 -44.96 -16.46
C TYR A 123 -27.61 -45.25 -16.31
N GLU A 124 -28.49 -44.56 -17.03
CA GLU A 124 -29.89 -44.95 -17.25
C GLU A 124 -30.10 -45.44 -18.69
#